data_AF-Q6AA51-F1
#
_entry.id   AF-Q6AA51-F1
#
_cell.length_a   1.000
_cell.length_b   1.000
_cell.length_c   1.000
_cell.angle_alpha   90.00
_cell.angle_beta   90.00
_cell.angle_gamma   90.00
#
_symmetry.space_group_name_H-M   'P 1'
#
loop_
_entity.id
_entity.type
_entity.pdbx_description
1 polymer ?
#
loop_
_entity_poly.entity_id
_entity_poly.type
_entity_poly.pdbx_seq_one_letter_code
_entity_poly.pdbx_strand_id
1 'polypeptide(L)'
;MGLSIGEDRNPADKQHSDADKREQLEYSVKMVLVARDLMNGNLRLADMGFKEEAGGYDAIAAGFQGKRQWTDGKLNGDVMETLLNTSFDSDGLRQPQVFATEGDALNGIAMLLGSLLTQRPQFFSDVRTYWSPEAVRRVTGHELTGRAAGGFVDFRNSGASTLNATECEAEADGTPVIKHWWDLTEDDIQADLAATTFHSATQEYFPGGGFSTHFTTVGDTTVTAVRMNMVAGVGPTLQIVEGRTLPDEGTDTIVERADPTWPTTFFVSRIPSSGAFSSVYDWMDKWGANHTSTGYSHIGADVLTLAAMLRIPVSMHNIETKDIFRPRTWSSSEPSSNRRARDTDRRVRPS
;
A
#
# COMPACT_ATOMS: atom_id res chain seq x y z
N MET A 1 22.27 3.99 8.71
CA MET A 1 21.05 3.20 8.53
C MET A 1 21.44 1.72 8.48
N GLY A 2 21.10 0.94 9.51
CA GLY A 2 21.33 -0.51 9.50
C GLY A 2 20.00 -1.21 9.27
N LEU A 3 19.90 -2.03 8.22
CA LEU A 3 18.74 -2.91 8.02
C LEU A 3 18.92 -4.14 8.93
N SER A 4 17.88 -4.47 9.70
CA SER A 4 17.89 -5.65 10.57
C SER A 4 17.48 -6.88 9.78
N ILE A 5 18.34 -7.89 9.69
CA ILE A 5 18.00 -9.16 9.03
C ILE A 5 17.17 -10.02 9.97
N GLY A 6 16.00 -10.43 9.51
CA GLY A 6 15.09 -11.31 10.24
C GLY A 6 15.46 -12.79 10.09
N GLU A 7 14.69 -13.64 10.77
CA GLU A 7 14.82 -15.10 10.67
C GLU A 7 14.61 -15.57 9.22
N ASP A 8 15.48 -16.48 8.76
CA ASP A 8 15.30 -17.19 7.49
C ASP A 8 14.37 -18.39 7.70
N ARG A 9 13.16 -18.29 7.15
CA ARG A 9 12.11 -19.31 7.31
C ARG A 9 12.10 -20.36 6.19
N ASN A 10 13.07 -20.33 5.28
CA ASN A 10 13.25 -21.41 4.32
C ASN A 10 13.69 -22.71 5.03
N PRO A 11 13.40 -23.90 4.46
CA PRO A 11 13.94 -25.17 4.94
C PRO A 11 15.46 -25.09 5.14
N ALA A 12 15.98 -25.72 6.19
CA ALA A 12 17.39 -25.58 6.59
C ALA A 12 18.40 -25.92 5.48
N ASP A 13 18.06 -26.85 4.58
CA ASP A 13 18.87 -27.24 3.41
C ASP A 13 18.81 -26.22 2.25
N LYS A 14 17.87 -25.28 2.31
CA LYS A 14 17.66 -24.20 1.34
C LYS A 14 18.13 -22.83 1.84
N GLN A 15 18.43 -22.69 3.13
CA GLN A 15 18.85 -21.41 3.70
C GLN A 15 20.17 -20.93 3.10
N HIS A 16 20.24 -19.63 2.80
CA HIS A 16 21.43 -19.00 2.26
C HIS A 16 22.46 -18.74 3.36
N SER A 17 23.75 -18.85 3.02
CA SER A 17 24.82 -18.46 3.93
C SER A 17 24.82 -16.94 4.17
N ASP A 18 25.47 -16.47 5.23
CA ASP A 18 25.59 -15.03 5.51
C ASP A 18 26.30 -14.27 4.37
N ALA A 19 27.23 -14.94 3.67
CA ALA A 19 27.91 -14.38 2.52
C ALA A 19 26.95 -14.20 1.32
N ASP A 20 26.13 -15.23 1.04
CA ASP A 20 25.12 -15.15 -0.02
C ASP A 20 24.07 -14.07 0.31
N LYS A 21 23.62 -14.00 1.57
CA LYS A 21 22.68 -12.98 2.04
C LYS A 21 23.23 -11.58 1.84
N ARG A 22 24.51 -11.37 2.11
CA ARG A 22 25.18 -10.08 1.84
C ARG A 22 25.22 -9.75 0.36
N GLU A 23 25.59 -10.69 -0.51
CA GLU A 23 25.59 -10.48 -1.96
C GLU A 23 24.18 -10.14 -2.47
N GLN A 24 23.16 -10.81 -1.93
CA GLN A 24 21.78 -10.54 -2.27
C GLN A 24 21.35 -9.12 -1.87
N LEU A 25 21.71 -8.66 -0.66
CA LEU A 25 21.45 -7.28 -0.24
C LEU A 25 22.15 -6.25 -1.14
N GLU A 26 23.42 -6.50 -1.51
CA GLU A 26 24.15 -5.62 -2.42
C GLU A 26 23.48 -5.53 -3.80
N TYR A 27 22.93 -6.64 -4.30
CA TYR A 27 22.17 -6.64 -5.55
C TYR A 27 20.83 -5.90 -5.40
N SER A 28 20.10 -6.10 -4.30
CA SER A 28 18.86 -5.37 -4.01
C SER A 28 19.08 -3.86 -3.93
N VAL A 29 20.18 -3.40 -3.32
CA VAL A 29 20.55 -1.98 -3.31
C VAL A 29 20.84 -1.47 -4.73
N LYS A 30 21.51 -2.26 -5.58
CA LYS A 30 21.70 -1.89 -7.00
C LYS A 30 20.36 -1.78 -7.73
N MET A 31 19.37 -2.63 -7.43
CA MET A 31 18.02 -2.50 -7.98
C MET A 31 17.37 -1.18 -7.58
N VAL A 32 17.48 -0.75 -6.32
CA VAL A 32 17.01 0.56 -5.84
C VAL A 32 17.62 1.69 -6.66
N LEU A 33 18.95 1.69 -6.81
CA LEU A 33 19.69 2.73 -7.55
C LEU A 33 19.26 2.77 -9.02
N VAL A 34 19.22 1.61 -9.68
CA VAL A 34 18.85 1.52 -11.10
C VAL A 34 17.41 1.97 -11.31
N ALA A 35 16.46 1.52 -10.48
CA ALA A 35 15.05 1.93 -10.62
C ALA A 35 14.87 3.44 -10.39
N ARG A 36 15.51 4.00 -9.36
CA ARG A 36 15.51 5.45 -9.11
C ARG A 36 16.08 6.23 -10.30
N ASP A 37 17.22 5.79 -10.82
CA ASP A 37 17.91 6.45 -11.94
C ASP A 37 17.11 6.31 -13.24
N LEU A 38 16.41 5.19 -13.47
CA LEU A 38 15.46 5.06 -14.59
C LEU A 38 14.32 6.07 -14.44
N MET A 39 13.76 6.26 -13.25
CA MET A 39 12.66 7.21 -13.07
C MET A 39 13.10 8.67 -13.26
N ASN A 40 14.19 9.07 -12.61
CA ASN A 40 14.56 10.48 -12.46
C ASN A 40 15.73 10.94 -13.35
N GLY A 41 16.47 10.00 -13.94
CA GLY A 41 17.79 10.26 -14.50
C GLY A 41 18.87 10.40 -13.43
N ASN A 42 20.14 10.39 -13.86
CA ASN A 42 21.29 10.55 -12.97
C ASN A 42 22.51 11.09 -13.75
N LEU A 43 22.92 12.32 -13.47
CA LEU A 43 24.05 12.95 -14.14
C LEU A 43 25.39 12.24 -13.92
N ARG A 44 25.55 11.48 -12.83
CA ARG A 44 26.76 10.67 -12.62
C ARG A 44 26.92 9.59 -13.69
N LEU A 45 25.83 9.08 -14.26
CA LEU A 45 25.88 8.14 -15.38
C LEU A 45 26.49 8.80 -16.62
N ALA A 46 26.18 10.08 -16.88
CA ALA A 46 26.78 10.83 -17.99
C ALA A 46 28.29 11.01 -17.80
N ASP A 47 28.73 11.32 -16.57
CA ASP A 47 30.15 11.42 -16.21
C ASP A 47 30.89 10.08 -16.40
N MET A 48 30.19 8.96 -16.23
CA MET A 48 30.70 7.60 -16.46
C MET A 48 30.63 7.16 -17.94
N GLY A 49 30.07 7.99 -18.83
CA GLY A 49 29.94 7.71 -20.26
C GLY A 49 28.58 7.18 -20.72
N PHE A 50 27.64 6.93 -19.80
CA PHE A 50 26.28 6.45 -20.06
C PHE A 50 25.30 7.64 -20.24
N LYS A 51 25.50 8.40 -21.32
CA LYS A 51 24.77 9.66 -21.55
C LYS A 51 23.28 9.48 -21.85
N GLU A 52 22.91 8.37 -22.48
CA GLU A 52 21.50 8.06 -22.78
C GLU A 52 20.77 7.70 -21.48
N GLU A 53 21.34 6.79 -20.70
CA GLU A 53 20.79 6.30 -19.44
C GLU A 53 20.70 7.41 -18.38
N ALA A 54 21.60 8.38 -18.43
CA ALA A 54 21.58 9.55 -17.55
C ALA A 54 20.30 10.40 -17.65
N GLY A 55 19.56 10.30 -18.76
CA GLY A 55 18.34 11.07 -19.00
C GLY A 55 17.13 10.58 -18.19
N GLY A 56 17.09 9.30 -17.80
CA GLY A 56 15.90 8.70 -17.19
C GLY A 56 14.66 8.79 -18.08
N TYR A 57 13.48 8.63 -17.46
CA TYR A 57 12.19 8.60 -18.16
C TYR A 57 11.17 9.65 -17.68
N ASP A 58 11.58 10.61 -16.84
CA ASP A 58 10.70 11.65 -16.26
C ASP A 58 9.43 11.04 -15.63
N ALA A 59 9.62 9.92 -14.91
CA ALA A 59 8.54 9.10 -14.40
C ALA A 59 8.09 9.55 -13.00
N ILE A 60 6.88 10.10 -12.90
CA ILE A 60 6.27 10.49 -11.61
C ILE A 60 5.75 9.29 -10.80
N ALA A 61 5.56 8.14 -11.46
CA ALA A 61 5.23 6.86 -10.87
C ALA A 61 5.77 5.74 -11.76
N ALA A 62 6.15 4.62 -11.17
CA ALA A 62 6.63 3.44 -11.90
C ALA A 62 6.08 2.16 -11.27
N GLY A 63 6.41 1.02 -11.87
CA GLY A 63 6.12 -0.29 -11.30
C GLY A 63 7.08 -1.33 -11.82
N PHE A 64 7.30 -2.37 -11.03
CA PHE A 64 8.19 -3.47 -11.38
C PHE A 64 7.42 -4.77 -11.44
N GLN A 65 7.42 -5.38 -12.62
CA GLN A 65 6.70 -6.63 -12.85
C GLN A 65 7.15 -7.74 -11.89
N GLY A 66 8.45 -7.95 -11.75
CA GLY A 66 9.03 -9.01 -10.90
C GLY A 66 8.55 -10.41 -11.30
N LYS A 67 7.45 -10.85 -10.68
CA LYS A 67 6.86 -12.16 -10.95
C LYS A 67 6.36 -12.24 -12.41
N ARG A 68 6.61 -13.33 -13.14
CA ARG A 68 7.38 -14.53 -12.78
C ARG A 68 8.80 -14.53 -13.34
N GLN A 69 8.97 -14.01 -14.55
CA GLN A 69 10.16 -14.20 -15.36
C GLN A 69 11.42 -13.63 -14.71
N TRP A 70 11.32 -12.52 -13.99
CA TRP A 70 12.46 -11.97 -13.26
C TRP A 70 12.74 -12.78 -12.00
N THR A 71 11.75 -12.94 -11.12
CA THR A 71 11.93 -13.60 -9.81
C THR A 71 12.27 -15.08 -9.88
N ASP A 72 11.98 -15.74 -11.01
CA ASP A 72 12.37 -17.13 -11.24
C ASP A 72 13.89 -17.27 -11.52
N GLY A 73 14.60 -16.18 -11.86
CA GLY A 73 16.03 -16.22 -12.17
C GLY A 73 16.90 -15.12 -11.55
N LYS A 74 16.30 -14.13 -10.88
CA LYS A 74 16.93 -12.97 -10.25
C LYS A 74 16.22 -12.64 -8.93
N LEU A 75 16.87 -11.86 -8.07
CA LEU A 75 16.28 -11.46 -6.79
C LEU A 75 14.99 -10.67 -6.97
N ASN A 76 14.06 -10.85 -6.06
CA ASN A 76 12.82 -10.09 -6.06
C ASN A 76 13.01 -8.58 -5.84
N GLY A 77 11.93 -7.83 -6.06
CA GLY A 77 11.92 -6.37 -5.99
C GLY A 77 11.71 -5.82 -4.59
N ASP A 78 11.56 -6.66 -3.56
CA ASP A 78 10.95 -6.25 -2.30
C ASP A 78 11.66 -5.07 -1.61
N VAL A 79 12.99 -5.15 -1.46
CA VAL A 79 13.79 -4.05 -0.91
C VAL A 79 13.71 -2.79 -1.79
N MET A 80 13.72 -2.95 -3.12
CA MET A 80 13.61 -1.84 -4.06
C MET A 80 12.27 -1.14 -3.94
N GLU A 81 11.18 -1.89 -3.93
CA GLU A 81 9.81 -1.38 -3.82
C GLU A 81 9.57 -0.73 -2.45
N THR A 82 10.04 -1.37 -1.36
CA THR A 82 9.99 -0.82 0.00
C THR A 82 10.72 0.51 0.08
N LEU A 83 12.00 0.54 -0.33
CA LEU A 83 12.80 1.74 -0.16
C LEU A 83 12.30 2.87 -1.04
N LEU A 84 11.98 2.65 -2.33
CA LEU A 84 11.49 3.74 -3.21
C LEU A 84 10.22 4.41 -2.67
N ASN A 85 9.28 3.63 -2.11
CA ASN A 85 8.06 4.17 -1.49
C ASN A 85 8.28 4.75 -0.07
N THR A 86 9.47 4.60 0.52
CA THR A 86 9.83 5.16 1.83
C THR A 86 10.28 6.61 1.71
N SER A 87 9.98 7.41 2.72
CA SER A 87 10.24 8.87 2.76
C SER A 87 11.67 9.24 3.18
N PHE A 88 12.56 8.25 3.26
CA PHE A 88 13.96 8.40 3.63
C PHE A 88 14.78 7.23 3.07
N ASP A 89 16.07 7.44 2.91
CA ASP A 89 17.05 6.39 2.62
C ASP A 89 18.46 6.81 3.08
N SER A 90 19.50 6.16 2.56
CA SER A 90 20.90 6.47 2.89
C SER A 90 21.34 7.89 2.50
N ASP A 91 20.66 8.53 1.54
CA ASP A 91 20.92 9.90 1.12
C ASP A 91 20.18 10.94 2.00
N GLY A 92 19.32 10.47 2.93
CA GLY A 92 18.58 11.28 3.90
C GLY A 92 17.07 11.31 3.65
N LEU A 93 16.42 12.37 4.12
CA LEU A 93 14.99 12.60 3.91
C LEU A 93 14.70 12.88 2.44
N ARG A 94 13.61 12.32 1.91
CA ARG A 94 13.18 12.60 0.54
C ARG A 94 11.69 12.37 0.33
N GLN A 95 11.18 12.95 -0.75
CA GLN A 95 9.86 12.61 -1.22
C GLN A 95 9.80 11.10 -1.58
N PRO A 96 8.78 10.37 -1.10
CA PRO A 96 8.57 8.98 -1.49
C PRO A 96 8.22 8.92 -2.99
N GLN A 97 8.78 7.95 -3.69
CA GLN A 97 8.51 7.72 -5.10
C GLN A 97 7.46 6.63 -5.25
N VAL A 98 6.39 6.91 -5.98
CA VAL A 98 5.32 5.94 -6.20
C VAL A 98 5.84 4.80 -7.06
N PHE A 99 5.91 3.61 -6.46
CA PHE A 99 6.46 2.44 -7.13
C PHE A 99 5.60 1.20 -6.86
N ALA A 100 4.92 0.71 -7.89
CA ALA A 100 3.94 -0.36 -7.78
C ALA A 100 4.57 -1.76 -7.89
N THR A 101 4.35 -2.58 -6.87
CA THR A 101 4.60 -4.03 -6.88
C THR A 101 3.83 -4.70 -8.03
N GLU A 102 4.42 -5.75 -8.60
CA GLU A 102 3.87 -6.55 -9.71
C GLU A 102 3.58 -5.76 -11.01
N GLY A 103 4.07 -4.53 -11.11
CA GLY A 103 3.76 -3.65 -12.22
C GLY A 103 2.27 -3.32 -12.30
N ASP A 104 1.51 -3.39 -11.19
CA ASP A 104 0.10 -3.03 -11.15
C ASP A 104 -0.06 -1.51 -11.32
N ALA A 105 -0.16 -1.08 -12.57
CA ALA A 105 -0.30 0.32 -12.93
C ALA A 105 -1.56 0.97 -12.33
N LEU A 106 -2.65 0.22 -12.10
CA LEU A 106 -3.87 0.79 -11.53
C LEU A 106 -3.74 1.03 -10.03
N ASN A 107 -3.02 0.16 -9.31
CA ASN A 107 -2.64 0.46 -7.94
C ASN A 107 -1.62 1.61 -7.89
N GLY A 108 -0.65 1.64 -8.81
CA GLY A 108 0.31 2.73 -8.95
C GLY A 108 -0.37 4.08 -9.19
N ILE A 109 -1.42 4.14 -10.01
CA ILE A 109 -2.22 5.37 -10.18
C ILE A 109 -2.97 5.72 -8.88
N ALA A 110 -3.57 4.74 -8.19
CA ALA A 110 -4.24 5.01 -6.91
C ALA A 110 -3.27 5.59 -5.86
N MET A 111 -2.05 5.03 -5.77
CA MET A 111 -0.95 5.56 -4.96
C MET A 111 -0.56 6.96 -5.41
N LEU A 112 -0.44 7.21 -6.72
CA LEU A 112 -0.09 8.53 -7.23
C LEU A 112 -1.13 9.59 -6.84
N LEU A 113 -2.43 9.28 -6.93
CA LEU A 113 -3.49 10.21 -6.51
C LEU A 113 -3.37 10.54 -5.02
N GLY A 114 -3.19 9.54 -4.16
CA GLY A 114 -3.02 9.73 -2.72
C GLY A 114 -1.76 10.52 -2.38
N SER A 115 -0.63 10.17 -3.00
CA SER A 115 0.66 10.84 -2.82
C SER A 115 0.59 12.32 -3.25
N LEU A 116 -0.01 12.63 -4.40
CA LEU A 116 -0.11 14.02 -4.86
C LEU A 116 -0.99 14.90 -3.97
N LEU A 117 -2.07 14.33 -3.42
CA LEU A 117 -2.98 15.04 -2.51
C LEU A 117 -2.36 15.31 -1.15
N THR A 118 -1.52 14.38 -0.66
CA THR A 118 -1.07 14.38 0.75
C THR A 118 0.40 14.67 0.94
N GLN A 119 1.20 14.56 -0.12
CA GLN A 119 2.67 14.59 -0.09
C GLN A 119 3.27 13.58 0.91
N ARG A 120 2.58 12.45 1.09
CA ARG A 120 2.92 11.37 2.02
C ARG A 120 3.03 10.02 1.29
N PRO A 121 3.79 9.07 1.85
CA PRO A 121 3.93 7.74 1.27
C PRO A 121 2.59 7.01 1.22
N GLN A 122 2.48 6.06 0.31
CA GLN A 122 1.29 5.23 0.13
C GLN A 122 1.66 3.76 0.28
N PHE A 123 0.79 3.01 0.95
CA PHE A 123 1.00 1.61 1.22
C PHE A 123 0.47 0.81 0.03
N PHE A 124 1.32 0.01 -0.59
CA PHE A 124 0.87 -1.02 -1.50
C PHE A 124 0.51 -2.25 -0.66
N SER A 125 -0.66 -2.85 -0.86
CA SER A 125 -1.03 -4.07 -0.13
C SER A 125 -1.96 -4.97 -0.92
N ASP A 126 -1.85 -6.28 -0.72
CA ASP A 126 -2.97 -7.18 -1.02
C ASP A 126 -4.05 -7.02 0.05
N VAL A 127 -5.30 -6.97 -0.39
CA VAL A 127 -6.51 -7.17 0.41
C VAL A 127 -6.65 -8.68 0.65
N ARG A 128 -5.89 -9.19 1.61
CA ARG A 128 -5.56 -10.62 1.67
C ARG A 128 -6.66 -11.47 2.30
N THR A 129 -7.11 -11.10 3.50
CA THR A 129 -8.04 -11.94 4.27
C THR A 129 -9.00 -11.10 5.09
N TYR A 130 -10.30 -11.38 5.00
CA TYR A 130 -11.28 -10.93 5.99
C TYR A 130 -11.29 -11.85 7.20
N TRP A 131 -11.12 -11.28 8.39
CA TRP A 131 -11.21 -11.97 9.66
C TRP A 131 -12.52 -11.58 10.36
N SER A 132 -13.49 -12.49 10.34
CA SER A 132 -14.72 -12.32 11.10
C SER A 132 -14.46 -12.48 12.61
N PRO A 133 -15.29 -11.87 13.47
CA PRO A 133 -15.18 -12.06 14.93
C PRO A 133 -15.18 -13.54 15.34
N GLU A 134 -16.01 -14.36 14.72
CA GLU A 134 -16.08 -15.80 14.99
C GLU A 134 -14.82 -16.53 14.55
N ALA A 135 -14.22 -16.13 13.41
CA ALA A 135 -12.99 -16.72 12.92
C ALA A 135 -11.80 -16.40 13.84
N VAL A 136 -11.69 -15.15 14.31
CA VAL A 136 -10.65 -14.76 15.26
C VAL A 136 -10.81 -15.53 16.56
N ARG A 137 -12.01 -15.54 17.15
CA ARG A 137 -12.27 -16.29 18.40
C ARG A 137 -11.97 -17.77 18.27
N ARG A 138 -12.32 -18.39 17.14
CA ARG A 138 -12.06 -19.81 16.89
C ARG A 138 -10.56 -20.13 16.81
N VAL A 139 -9.75 -19.26 16.22
CA VAL A 139 -8.33 -19.53 15.96
C VAL A 139 -7.42 -19.07 17.10
N THR A 140 -7.77 -17.96 17.75
CA THR A 140 -6.92 -17.30 18.76
C THR A 140 -7.46 -17.42 20.18
N GLY A 141 -8.75 -17.74 20.33
CA GLY A 141 -9.46 -17.66 21.60
C GLY A 141 -9.86 -16.22 22.01
N HIS A 142 -9.41 -15.19 21.28
CA HIS A 142 -9.67 -13.79 21.58
C HIS A 142 -11.04 -13.33 21.04
N GLU A 143 -11.74 -12.51 21.82
CA GLU A 143 -13.02 -11.91 21.41
C GLU A 143 -12.78 -10.48 20.95
N LEU A 144 -13.06 -10.21 19.67
CA LEU A 144 -12.90 -8.87 19.11
C LEU A 144 -13.83 -7.86 19.79
N THR A 145 -13.27 -6.72 20.21
CA THR A 145 -14.02 -5.63 20.82
C THR A 145 -13.71 -4.28 20.16
N GLY A 146 -14.36 -3.21 20.63
CA GLY A 146 -14.09 -1.85 20.13
C GLY A 146 -14.33 -1.73 18.63
N ARG A 147 -13.35 -1.17 17.91
CA ARG A 147 -13.44 -0.96 16.45
C ARG A 147 -13.41 -2.29 15.68
N ALA A 148 -12.71 -3.30 16.19
CA ALA A 148 -12.61 -4.62 15.58
C ALA A 148 -13.85 -5.51 15.79
N ALA A 149 -14.84 -5.09 16.59
CA ALA A 149 -16.00 -5.93 16.92
C ALA A 149 -16.79 -6.45 15.70
N GLY A 150 -16.70 -5.76 14.56
CA GLY A 150 -17.29 -6.18 13.28
C GLY A 150 -16.38 -6.99 12.35
N GLY A 151 -15.19 -7.38 12.83
CA GLY A 151 -14.11 -7.96 12.04
C GLY A 151 -13.17 -6.91 11.44
N PHE A 152 -12.12 -7.38 10.77
CA PHE A 152 -11.12 -6.56 10.08
C PHE A 152 -10.61 -7.26 8.83
N VAL A 153 -9.86 -6.54 8.01
CA VAL A 153 -9.14 -7.11 6.85
C VAL A 153 -7.64 -7.02 7.09
N ASP A 154 -6.95 -8.12 6.80
CA ASP A 154 -5.50 -8.24 6.75
C ASP A 154 -4.99 -7.69 5.42
N PHE A 155 -4.39 -6.51 5.45
CA PHE A 155 -3.64 -5.95 4.32
C PHE A 155 -2.19 -6.41 4.40
N ARG A 156 -1.74 -7.13 3.36
CA ARG A 156 -0.43 -7.75 3.34
C ARG A 156 0.12 -7.89 1.95
N ASN A 157 0.97 -6.96 1.52
CA ASN A 157 1.65 -7.12 0.24
C ASN A 157 2.55 -8.37 0.24
N SER A 158 2.87 -8.85 -0.95
CA SER A 158 3.76 -10.00 -1.16
C SER A 158 5.25 -9.67 -0.98
N GLY A 159 5.60 -9.00 0.12
CA GLY A 159 6.99 -8.78 0.53
C GLY A 159 7.46 -7.33 0.62
N ALA A 160 6.75 -6.35 0.04
CA ALA A 160 7.18 -4.95 0.06
C ALA A 160 6.15 -4.00 0.68
N SER A 161 6.58 -3.03 1.48
CA SER A 161 5.75 -1.88 1.83
C SER A 161 6.66 -0.76 2.30
N THR A 162 6.21 0.48 2.18
CA THR A 162 6.94 1.63 2.72
C THR A 162 7.22 1.45 4.21
N LEU A 163 8.42 1.82 4.67
CA LEU A 163 8.77 1.71 6.09
C LEU A 163 7.91 2.62 6.96
N ASN A 164 7.37 3.70 6.40
CA ASN A 164 6.45 4.60 7.10
C ASN A 164 5.13 3.90 7.51
N ALA A 165 4.82 2.74 6.93
CA ALA A 165 3.62 1.95 7.26
C ALA A 165 3.75 1.13 8.55
N THR A 166 4.91 1.13 9.20
CA THR A 166 5.04 0.74 10.61
C THR A 166 4.12 1.58 11.50
N GLU A 167 3.89 2.84 11.13
CA GLU A 167 3.20 3.87 11.92
C GLU A 167 3.83 4.05 13.31
N CYS A 168 5.16 4.03 13.36
CA CYS A 168 5.91 4.33 14.58
C CYS A 168 6.13 5.84 14.80
N GLU A 169 5.85 6.67 13.80
CA GLU A 169 5.96 8.12 13.89
C GLU A 169 4.83 8.72 14.73
N ALA A 170 5.17 9.75 15.51
CA ALA A 170 4.22 10.42 16.39
C ALA A 170 4.42 11.95 16.42
N GLU A 171 3.32 12.67 16.61
CA GLU A 171 3.36 14.09 16.95
C GLU A 171 4.00 14.29 18.34
N ALA A 172 4.36 15.54 18.67
CA ALA A 172 4.99 15.87 19.95
C ALA A 172 4.12 15.52 21.18
N ASP A 173 2.80 15.40 21.01
CA ASP A 173 1.85 15.00 22.04
C ASP A 173 1.63 13.48 22.12
N GLY A 174 2.33 12.71 21.28
CA GLY A 174 2.22 11.25 21.19
C GLY A 174 1.13 10.75 20.25
N THR A 175 0.42 11.62 19.52
CA THR A 175 -0.59 11.19 18.55
C THR A 175 0.06 10.47 17.36
N PRO A 176 -0.34 9.23 17.03
CA PRO A 176 0.18 8.52 15.86
C PRO A 176 -0.09 9.27 14.56
N VAL A 177 0.93 9.41 13.73
CA VAL A 177 0.88 10.13 12.46
C VAL A 177 1.77 9.43 11.44
N ILE A 178 1.55 9.70 10.16
CA ILE A 178 2.60 9.54 9.15
C ILE A 178 2.93 10.94 8.70
N LYS A 179 4.15 11.40 8.96
CA LYS A 179 4.58 12.77 8.72
C LYS A 179 4.84 12.99 7.24
N HIS A 180 4.94 14.25 6.87
CA HIS A 180 5.58 14.57 5.60
C HIS A 180 7.08 14.30 5.73
N TRP A 181 7.72 13.99 4.61
CA TRP A 181 9.14 13.66 4.58
C TRP A 181 10.04 14.80 5.10
N TRP A 182 9.62 16.06 4.98
CA TRP A 182 10.36 17.22 5.51
C TRP A 182 10.15 17.47 7.01
N ASP A 183 9.17 16.80 7.63
CA ASP A 183 8.85 16.89 9.05
C ASP A 183 9.40 15.69 9.85
N LEU A 184 9.94 14.68 9.18
CA LEU A 184 10.55 13.50 9.80
C LEU A 184 11.81 13.86 10.60
N THR A 185 11.92 13.27 11.78
CA THR A 185 13.11 13.37 12.65
C THR A 185 13.95 12.09 12.57
N GLU A 186 15.18 12.15 13.08
CA GLU A 186 16.01 10.94 13.20
C GLU A 186 15.35 9.88 14.11
N ASP A 187 14.65 10.31 15.16
CA ASP A 187 13.95 9.40 16.06
C ASP A 187 12.80 8.66 15.34
N ASP A 188 12.06 9.35 14.46
CA ASP A 188 11.03 8.73 13.62
C ASP A 188 11.65 7.65 12.70
N ILE A 189 12.75 8.00 12.02
CA ILE A 189 13.48 7.09 11.13
C ILE A 189 13.96 5.85 11.89
N GLN A 190 14.56 6.04 13.06
CA GLN A 190 15.07 4.92 13.86
C GLN A 190 13.91 4.05 14.38
N ALA A 191 12.76 4.63 14.71
CA ALA A 191 11.59 3.88 15.15
C ALA A 191 11.05 2.98 14.01
N ASP A 192 10.92 3.51 12.79
CA ASP A 192 10.50 2.74 11.62
C ASP A 192 11.47 1.59 11.29
N LEU A 193 12.78 1.87 11.33
CA LEU A 193 13.81 0.86 11.10
C LEU A 193 13.84 -0.21 12.19
N ALA A 194 13.64 0.18 13.46
CA ALA A 194 13.62 -0.75 14.59
C ALA A 194 12.39 -1.66 14.58
N ALA A 195 11.26 -1.18 14.05
CA ALA A 195 10.05 -1.96 13.87
C ALA A 195 10.09 -2.89 12.64
N THR A 196 11.13 -2.79 11.81
CA THR A 196 11.24 -3.52 10.54
C THR A 196 12.37 -4.55 10.57
N THR A 197 12.08 -5.75 10.06
CA THR A 197 13.08 -6.77 9.74
C THR A 197 13.00 -7.19 8.28
N PHE A 198 14.14 -7.59 7.71
CA PHE A 198 14.26 -8.04 6.32
C PHE A 198 14.50 -9.54 6.30
N HIS A 199 13.53 -10.31 5.83
CA HIS A 199 13.57 -11.78 5.87
C HIS A 199 13.94 -12.33 4.50
N SER A 200 14.72 -13.41 4.46
CA SER A 200 15.02 -14.08 3.20
C SER A 200 13.74 -14.54 2.52
N ALA A 201 13.56 -14.16 1.26
CA ALA A 201 12.36 -14.47 0.50
C ALA A 201 12.10 -15.98 0.44
N THR A 202 10.83 -16.38 0.49
CA THR A 202 10.42 -17.78 0.38
C THR A 202 10.77 -18.33 -1.01
N GLN A 203 11.74 -19.23 -1.09
CA GLN A 203 12.30 -19.70 -2.37
C GLN A 203 11.31 -20.43 -3.27
N GLU A 204 10.22 -20.97 -2.72
CA GLU A 204 9.16 -21.61 -3.53
C GLU A 204 8.40 -20.60 -4.39
N TYR A 205 8.28 -19.36 -3.93
CA TYR A 205 7.66 -18.25 -4.66
C TYR A 205 8.70 -17.40 -5.39
N PHE A 206 9.89 -17.25 -4.81
CA PHE A 206 10.96 -16.41 -5.31
C PHE A 206 12.26 -17.23 -5.44
N PRO A 207 12.38 -18.12 -6.44
CA PRO A 207 13.55 -18.97 -6.62
C PRO A 207 14.87 -18.22 -6.75
N GLY A 208 14.81 -16.99 -7.30
CA GLY A 208 15.98 -16.14 -7.43
C GLY A 208 16.49 -15.56 -6.10
N GLY A 209 15.71 -15.62 -5.02
CA GLY A 209 16.03 -15.07 -3.70
C GLY A 209 15.50 -13.63 -3.50
N GLY A 210 16.06 -12.94 -2.51
CA GLY A 210 15.70 -11.57 -2.15
C GLY A 210 15.36 -11.43 -0.66
N PHE A 211 14.88 -10.26 -0.28
CA PHE A 211 14.50 -9.97 1.11
C PHE A 211 13.16 -9.27 1.19
N SER A 212 12.17 -9.93 1.77
CA SER A 212 10.91 -9.30 2.10
C SER A 212 11.07 -8.39 3.32
N THR A 213 10.28 -7.31 3.33
CA THR A 213 10.16 -6.37 4.43
C THR A 213 9.07 -6.88 5.36
N HIS A 214 9.37 -7.03 6.65
CA HIS A 214 8.42 -7.43 7.66
C HIS A 214 8.30 -6.36 8.74
N PHE A 215 7.06 -6.03 9.06
CA PHE A 215 6.63 -5.32 10.25
C PHE A 215 5.15 -5.66 10.48
N THR A 216 4.63 -5.38 11.67
CA THR A 216 3.20 -5.25 11.91
C THR A 216 2.92 -3.80 12.24
N THR A 217 2.04 -3.14 11.48
CA THR A 217 1.66 -1.74 11.74
C THR A 217 1.15 -1.58 13.17
N VAL A 218 1.80 -0.70 13.94
CA VAL A 218 1.48 -0.51 15.37
C VAL A 218 0.59 0.69 15.64
N GLY A 219 0.43 1.58 14.66
CA GLY A 219 -0.40 2.76 14.80
C GLY A 219 -1.90 2.45 14.82
N ASP A 220 -2.65 3.34 15.46
CA ASP A 220 -4.11 3.42 15.41
C ASP A 220 -4.45 4.69 14.61
N THR A 221 -4.03 4.75 13.34
CA THR A 221 -4.16 5.93 12.49
C THR A 221 -5.36 5.83 11.56
N THR A 222 -6.01 6.97 11.34
CA THR A 222 -7.01 7.07 10.26
C THR A 222 -6.32 6.90 8.92
N VAL A 223 -6.88 6.08 8.04
CA VAL A 223 -6.34 5.85 6.70
C VAL A 223 -7.45 5.73 5.67
N THR A 224 -7.11 5.92 4.39
CA THR A 224 -8.03 5.78 3.25
C THR A 224 -7.47 4.75 2.27
N ALA A 225 -8.22 3.67 2.04
CA ALA A 225 -7.96 2.69 1.00
C ALA A 225 -8.57 3.15 -0.33
N VAL A 226 -7.78 3.13 -1.40
CA VAL A 226 -8.18 3.56 -2.75
C VAL A 226 -7.78 2.50 -3.76
N ARG A 227 -8.70 2.19 -4.68
CA ARG A 227 -8.41 1.34 -5.84
C ARG A 227 -8.96 1.94 -7.11
N MET A 228 -8.14 1.97 -8.15
CA MET A 228 -8.59 2.19 -9.52
C MET A 228 -8.83 0.85 -10.21
N ASN A 229 -9.93 0.74 -10.95
CA ASN A 229 -10.23 -0.40 -11.79
C ASN A 229 -10.54 0.07 -13.22
N MET A 230 -10.36 -0.81 -14.20
CA MET A 230 -10.78 -0.58 -15.59
C MET A 230 -11.95 -1.51 -15.91
N VAL A 231 -13.14 -0.95 -16.10
CA VAL A 231 -14.36 -1.72 -16.38
C VAL A 231 -14.70 -1.60 -17.87
N ALA A 232 -14.79 -2.74 -18.56
CA ALA A 232 -15.12 -2.78 -19.98
C ALA A 232 -16.46 -2.07 -20.27
N GLY A 233 -16.46 -1.17 -21.27
CA GLY A 233 -17.64 -0.38 -21.63
C GLY A 233 -17.95 0.82 -20.72
N VAL A 234 -17.21 0.98 -19.61
CA VAL A 234 -17.33 2.13 -18.70
C VAL A 234 -16.06 2.98 -18.71
N GLY A 235 -14.88 2.35 -18.63
CA GLY A 235 -13.60 3.02 -18.47
C GLY A 235 -13.08 2.93 -17.03
N PRO A 236 -12.25 3.89 -16.57
CA PRO A 236 -11.70 3.88 -15.22
C PRO A 236 -12.80 4.11 -14.19
N THR A 237 -12.72 3.41 -13.05
CA THR A 237 -13.57 3.64 -11.88
C THR A 237 -12.71 3.69 -10.61
N LEU A 238 -13.17 4.38 -9.58
CA LEU A 238 -12.52 4.41 -8.26
C LEU A 238 -13.39 3.80 -7.17
N GLN A 239 -12.75 3.11 -6.23
CA GLN A 239 -13.32 2.71 -4.95
C GLN A 239 -12.52 3.39 -3.83
N ILE A 240 -13.22 3.96 -2.84
CA ILE A 240 -12.62 4.80 -1.78
C ILE A 240 -13.22 4.38 -0.44
N VAL A 241 -12.40 3.90 0.49
CA VAL A 241 -12.89 3.43 1.80
C VAL A 241 -12.03 4.00 2.91
N GLU A 242 -12.61 4.91 3.69
CA GLU A 242 -12.02 5.44 4.91
C GLU A 242 -12.16 4.43 6.06
N GLY A 243 -11.13 4.31 6.87
CA GLY A 243 -11.09 3.41 8.01
C GLY A 243 -9.95 3.74 8.96
N ARG A 244 -9.46 2.72 9.66
CA ARG A 244 -8.37 2.87 10.62
C ARG A 244 -7.47 1.66 10.58
N THR A 245 -6.17 1.87 10.77
CA THR A 245 -5.26 0.80 11.17
C THR A 245 -5.57 0.38 12.61
N LEU A 246 -5.33 -0.89 12.92
CA LEU A 246 -5.68 -1.45 14.23
C LEU A 246 -4.57 -2.40 14.70
N PRO A 247 -3.83 -2.05 15.76
CA PRO A 247 -3.09 -3.05 16.53
C PRO A 247 -4.12 -3.80 17.38
N ASP A 248 -4.13 -5.15 17.34
CA ASP A 248 -5.10 -5.93 18.11
C ASP A 248 -4.49 -7.18 18.75
N GLU A 249 -5.06 -7.63 19.86
CA GLU A 249 -4.60 -8.83 20.55
C GLU A 249 -4.95 -10.09 19.72
N GLY A 250 -3.99 -11.01 19.60
CA GLY A 250 -4.16 -12.25 18.84
C GLY A 250 -3.81 -12.14 17.36
N THR A 251 -3.39 -10.96 16.89
CA THR A 251 -2.90 -10.78 15.52
C THR A 251 -1.63 -11.57 15.24
N ASP A 252 -0.76 -11.81 16.23
CA ASP A 252 0.46 -12.59 16.04
C ASP A 252 0.18 -14.00 15.52
N THR A 253 -0.87 -14.66 16.06
CA THR A 253 -1.30 -15.97 15.56
C THR A 253 -1.79 -15.89 14.12
N ILE A 254 -2.39 -14.77 13.71
CA ILE A 254 -2.82 -14.52 12.34
C ILE A 254 -1.61 -14.29 11.42
N VAL A 255 -0.67 -13.44 11.85
CA VAL A 255 0.58 -13.14 11.15
C VAL A 255 1.35 -14.42 10.84
N GLU A 256 1.56 -15.25 11.87
CA GLU A 256 2.27 -16.53 11.78
C GLU A 256 1.60 -17.54 10.85
N ARG A 257 0.27 -17.51 10.74
CA ARG A 257 -0.49 -18.45 9.89
C ARG A 257 -0.57 -18.04 8.42
N ALA A 258 -0.40 -16.76 8.13
CA ALA A 258 -0.57 -16.22 6.78
C ALA A 258 0.77 -16.15 6.05
N ASP A 259 1.60 -15.17 6.38
CA ASP A 259 3.01 -15.10 5.98
C ASP A 259 3.78 -14.17 6.94
N PRO A 260 4.54 -14.71 7.90
CA PRO A 260 5.24 -13.93 8.92
C PRO A 260 6.51 -13.25 8.40
N THR A 261 6.81 -13.35 7.10
CA THR A 261 7.94 -12.66 6.48
C THR A 261 7.50 -11.39 5.73
N TRP A 262 6.20 -11.12 5.63
CA TRP A 262 5.62 -10.02 4.87
C TRP A 262 5.09 -8.90 5.78
N PRO A 263 4.95 -7.66 5.26
CA PRO A 263 4.48 -6.54 6.06
C PRO A 263 2.97 -6.65 6.25
N THR A 264 2.49 -6.46 7.47
CA THR A 264 1.07 -6.65 7.83
C THR A 264 0.47 -5.36 8.40
N THR A 265 -0.67 -4.96 7.86
CA THR A 265 -1.51 -3.88 8.39
C THR A 265 -2.93 -4.41 8.56
N PHE A 266 -3.46 -4.40 9.79
CA PHE A 266 -4.87 -4.72 10.00
C PHE A 266 -5.72 -3.47 9.83
N PHE A 267 -6.76 -3.57 9.02
CA PHE A 267 -7.61 -2.45 8.65
C PHE A 267 -9.07 -2.72 8.99
N VAL A 268 -9.70 -1.74 9.63
CA VAL A 268 -11.13 -1.72 9.89
C VAL A 268 -11.77 -0.57 9.09
N SER A 269 -12.72 -0.91 8.21
CA SER A 269 -13.47 0.10 7.46
C SER A 269 -14.49 0.81 8.34
N ARG A 270 -14.69 2.12 8.10
CA ARG A 270 -15.84 2.84 8.65
C ARG A 270 -17.11 2.40 7.92
N ILE A 271 -18.04 1.75 8.63
CA ILE A 271 -19.31 1.33 8.02
C ILE A 271 -20.18 2.58 7.76
N PRO A 272 -20.61 2.84 6.51
CA PRO A 272 -21.45 3.99 6.22
C PRO A 272 -22.84 3.81 6.82
N SER A 273 -23.49 4.92 7.18
CA SER A 273 -24.85 4.92 7.75
C SER A 273 -25.93 4.44 6.76
N SER A 274 -25.64 4.46 5.46
CA SER A 274 -26.46 3.85 4.41
C SER A 274 -25.65 3.62 3.13
N GLY A 275 -26.09 2.69 2.29
CA GLY A 275 -25.57 2.57 0.91
C GLY A 275 -24.47 1.53 0.73
N ALA A 276 -23.27 1.98 0.35
CA ALA A 276 -22.24 1.25 -0.40
C ALA A 276 -21.88 -0.15 0.12
N PHE A 277 -21.80 -0.33 1.44
CA PHE A 277 -21.63 -1.63 2.08
C PHE A 277 -22.16 -1.60 3.52
N SER A 278 -22.51 -2.77 4.07
CA SER A 278 -23.15 -2.90 5.40
C SER A 278 -22.28 -3.56 6.48
N SER A 279 -21.12 -4.11 6.11
CA SER A 279 -20.19 -4.76 7.04
C SER A 279 -18.77 -4.75 6.46
N VAL A 280 -17.78 -5.14 7.27
CA VAL A 280 -16.39 -5.30 6.82
C VAL A 280 -16.29 -6.39 5.74
N TYR A 281 -17.02 -7.49 5.91
CA TYR A 281 -17.14 -8.54 4.89
C TYR A 281 -17.69 -8.00 3.56
N ASP A 282 -18.83 -7.31 3.60
CA ASP A 282 -19.50 -6.80 2.40
C ASP A 282 -18.65 -5.75 1.67
N TRP A 283 -17.83 -4.98 2.41
CA TRP A 283 -16.82 -4.13 1.80
C TRP A 283 -15.76 -4.94 1.03
N MET A 284 -15.14 -5.95 1.67
CA MET A 284 -14.11 -6.76 1.02
C MET A 284 -14.67 -7.52 -0.18
N ASP A 285 -15.88 -8.08 -0.07
CA ASP A 285 -16.57 -8.80 -1.15
C ASP A 285 -16.82 -7.91 -2.38
N LYS A 286 -17.04 -6.61 -2.16
CA LYS A 286 -17.23 -5.61 -3.21
C LYS A 286 -15.93 -4.97 -3.70
N TRP A 287 -14.78 -5.24 -3.09
CA TRP A 287 -13.50 -4.68 -3.53
C TRP A 287 -13.11 -5.27 -4.90
N GLY A 288 -12.78 -4.40 -5.85
CA GLY A 288 -12.73 -4.75 -7.28
C GLY A 288 -11.43 -5.41 -7.75
N ALA A 289 -10.45 -5.61 -6.86
CA ALA A 289 -9.15 -6.19 -7.17
C ALA A 289 -8.54 -6.87 -5.94
N ASN A 290 -7.42 -7.57 -6.11
CA ASN A 290 -6.64 -8.08 -4.96
C ASN A 290 -5.80 -6.99 -4.28
N HIS A 291 -5.45 -5.90 -4.96
CA HIS A 291 -4.61 -4.84 -4.39
C HIS A 291 -5.40 -3.63 -3.88
N THR A 292 -4.79 -2.88 -2.97
CA THR A 292 -5.20 -1.55 -2.53
C THR A 292 -4.00 -0.62 -2.40
N SER A 293 -4.23 0.68 -2.61
CA SER A 293 -3.36 1.75 -2.15
C SER A 293 -3.96 2.33 -0.88
N THR A 294 -3.21 2.36 0.21
CA THR A 294 -3.70 2.93 1.48
C THR A 294 -2.83 4.11 1.90
N GLY A 295 -3.45 5.25 2.22
CA GLY A 295 -2.75 6.47 2.61
C GLY A 295 -3.20 7.00 3.96
N TYR A 296 -2.31 7.71 4.65
CA TYR A 296 -2.61 8.34 5.94
C TYR A 296 -3.72 9.39 5.83
N SER A 297 -4.56 9.39 6.87
CA SER A 297 -5.75 10.21 7.09
C SER A 297 -6.98 9.85 6.26
N HIS A 298 -8.10 10.50 6.60
CA HIS A 298 -9.38 10.43 5.89
C HIS A 298 -9.38 11.47 4.76
N ILE A 299 -8.90 11.04 3.60
CA ILE A 299 -8.72 11.88 2.39
C ILE A 299 -9.76 11.59 1.31
N GLY A 300 -10.81 10.83 1.64
CA GLY A 300 -11.73 10.30 0.64
C GLY A 300 -12.56 11.38 -0.05
N ALA A 301 -12.88 12.49 0.64
CA ALA A 301 -13.51 13.66 0.04
C ALA A 301 -12.61 14.34 -1.02
N ASP A 302 -11.31 14.41 -0.76
CA ASP A 302 -10.32 14.99 -1.68
C ASP A 302 -10.13 14.09 -2.91
N VAL A 303 -9.99 12.77 -2.69
CA VAL A 303 -9.91 11.79 -3.78
C VAL A 303 -11.17 11.82 -4.64
N LEU A 304 -12.35 11.94 -4.04
CA LEU A 304 -13.62 12.06 -4.76
C LEU A 304 -13.69 13.35 -5.59
N THR A 305 -13.21 14.47 -5.03
CA THR A 305 -13.13 15.75 -5.75
C THR A 305 -12.20 15.63 -6.95
N LEU A 306 -11.02 15.05 -6.76
CA LEU A 306 -10.04 14.78 -7.81
C LEU A 306 -10.62 13.84 -8.89
N ALA A 307 -11.32 12.79 -8.49
CA ALA A 307 -12.02 11.88 -9.40
C ALA A 307 -13.02 12.64 -10.29
N ALA A 308 -13.79 13.57 -9.73
CA ALA A 308 -14.73 14.39 -10.48
C ALA A 308 -14.02 15.33 -11.47
N MET A 309 -12.87 15.91 -11.09
CA MET A 309 -12.03 16.71 -12.00
C MET A 309 -11.50 15.86 -13.17
N LEU A 310 -11.18 14.60 -12.93
CA LEU A 310 -10.70 13.66 -13.95
C LEU A 310 -11.83 12.92 -14.69
N ARG A 311 -13.09 13.15 -14.28
CA ARG A 311 -14.29 12.48 -14.82
C ARG A 311 -14.25 10.96 -14.64
N ILE A 312 -13.63 10.52 -13.55
CA ILE A 312 -13.58 9.12 -13.14
C ILE A 312 -14.74 8.87 -12.17
N PRO A 313 -15.71 7.98 -12.51
CA PRO A 313 -16.79 7.62 -11.60
C PRO A 313 -16.28 6.90 -10.35
N VAL A 314 -16.89 7.19 -9.19
CA VAL A 314 -16.59 6.53 -7.92
C VAL A 314 -17.63 5.44 -7.69
N SER A 315 -17.28 4.17 -7.95
CA SER A 315 -18.23 3.05 -7.90
C SER A 315 -18.57 2.58 -6.48
N MET A 316 -17.73 2.91 -5.48
CA MET A 316 -17.96 2.57 -4.08
C MET A 316 -17.29 3.59 -3.17
N HIS A 317 -18.01 4.17 -2.21
CA HIS A 317 -17.41 4.96 -1.13
C HIS A 317 -18.22 5.00 0.17
N ASN A 318 -17.55 5.32 1.29
CA ASN A 318 -18.16 5.53 2.61
C ASN A 318 -18.04 6.98 3.12
N ILE A 319 -17.79 7.93 2.21
CA ILE A 319 -17.74 9.37 2.50
C ILE A 319 -19.14 9.92 2.76
N GLU A 320 -19.29 10.77 3.78
CA GLU A 320 -20.57 11.39 4.09
C GLU A 320 -21.01 12.33 2.97
N THR A 321 -22.32 12.34 2.67
CA THR A 321 -22.88 13.14 1.56
C THR A 321 -22.57 14.63 1.67
N LYS A 322 -22.43 15.16 2.89
CA LYS A 322 -22.14 16.58 3.13
C LYS A 322 -20.74 16.99 2.67
N ASP A 323 -19.81 16.04 2.59
CA ASP A 323 -18.39 16.27 2.24
C ASP A 323 -18.12 16.00 0.75
N ILE A 324 -19.13 15.52 0.01
CA ILE A 324 -19.04 15.31 -1.43
C ILE A 324 -18.98 16.66 -2.15
N PHE A 325 -17.79 17.00 -2.67
CA PHE A 325 -17.58 18.22 -3.45
C PHE A 325 -17.25 17.88 -4.91
N ARG A 326 -18.07 18.40 -5.84
CA ARG A 326 -17.98 18.13 -7.29
C ARG A 326 -18.32 19.39 -8.09
N PRO A 327 -17.93 19.50 -9.38
CA PRO A 327 -18.36 20.60 -10.23
C PRO A 327 -19.89 20.73 -10.27
N ARG A 328 -20.40 21.97 -10.22
CA ARG A 328 -21.84 22.27 -10.07
C ARG A 328 -22.74 21.55 -11.08
N THR A 329 -22.24 21.29 -12.28
CA THR A 329 -22.97 20.59 -13.36
C THR A 329 -23.41 19.17 -12.97
N TRP A 330 -22.75 18.50 -12.01
CA TRP A 330 -23.17 17.19 -11.50
C TRP A 330 -24.58 17.23 -10.91
N SER A 331 -24.92 18.30 -10.19
CA SER A 331 -26.25 18.48 -9.60
C SER A 331 -27.37 18.63 -10.63
N SER A 332 -27.04 19.03 -11.86
CA SER A 332 -28.00 19.17 -12.97
C SER A 332 -28.23 17.85 -13.70
N SER A 333 -27.31 16.89 -13.58
CA SER A 333 -27.41 15.54 -14.14
C SER A 333 -27.98 14.50 -13.17
N GLU A 334 -28.14 14.85 -11.89
CA GLU A 334 -28.70 13.97 -10.86
C GLU A 334 -30.22 14.21 -10.67
N PRO A 335 -31.09 13.23 -10.92
CA PRO A 335 -32.50 13.34 -10.57
C PRO A 335 -32.68 13.53 -9.06
N SER A 336 -33.66 14.33 -8.65
CA SER A 336 -33.94 14.66 -7.23
C SER A 336 -34.21 13.45 -6.33
N SER A 337 -34.60 12.31 -6.90
CA SER A 337 -34.80 11.04 -6.20
C SER A 337 -33.52 10.23 -5.94
N ASN A 338 -32.36 10.67 -6.46
CA ASN A 338 -31.16 9.85 -6.60
C ASN A 338 -29.92 10.37 -5.84
N ARG A 339 -30.04 11.40 -5.00
CA ARG A 339 -28.93 11.92 -4.16
C ARG A 339 -28.30 10.90 -3.21
N ARG A 340 -28.79 9.65 -3.17
CA ARG A 340 -28.32 8.57 -2.28
C ARG A 340 -27.76 7.34 -2.98
N ALA A 341 -27.91 7.16 -4.30
CA ALA A 341 -27.45 5.95 -4.96
C ALA A 341 -27.43 6.13 -6.48
N ARG A 342 -26.23 6.01 -7.08
CA ARG A 342 -25.90 5.56 -8.45
C ARG A 342 -24.82 6.46 -9.06
N ASP A 343 -23.57 6.07 -8.86
CA ASP A 343 -22.46 6.43 -9.77
C ASP A 343 -22.26 5.34 -10.86
N THR A 344 -23.05 4.26 -10.89
CA THR A 344 -22.82 3.10 -11.80
C THR A 344 -23.99 2.66 -12.68
N ASP A 345 -25.20 3.23 -12.59
CA ASP A 345 -26.34 2.71 -13.37
C ASP A 345 -26.59 3.48 -14.68
N ARG A 346 -25.54 3.60 -15.51
CA ARG A 346 -25.75 3.77 -16.95
C ARG A 346 -25.95 2.38 -17.54
N ARG A 347 -27.19 1.91 -17.54
CA ARG A 347 -27.61 0.85 -18.47
C ARG A 347 -27.25 1.33 -19.87
N VAL A 348 -26.23 0.71 -20.45
CA VAL A 348 -25.96 0.76 -21.89
C VAL A 348 -27.27 0.33 -22.56
N ARG A 349 -27.96 1.26 -23.20
CA ARG A 349 -29.01 0.87 -24.14
C ARG A 349 -28.29 0.13 -25.26
N PRO A 350 -28.65 -1.13 -25.57
CA PRO A 350 -28.08 -1.80 -26.72
C PRO A 350 -28.46 -1.00 -27.96
N SER A 351 -27.47 -0.69 -28.80
CA SER A 351 -27.66 -0.22 -30.17
C SER A 351 -28.18 -1.36 -31.04
#